data_AF-D3EGI2-F1
#
_entry.id   AF-D3EGI2-F1
#
_cell.length_a   1.000
_cell.length_b   1.000
_cell.length_c   1.000
_cell.angle_alpha   90.00
_cell.angle_beta   90.00
_cell.angle_gamma   90.00
#
_symmetry.space_group_name_H-M   'P 1'
#
loop_
_entity.id
_entity.type
_entity.pdbx_description
1 polymer ?
#
loop_
_entity_poly.entity_id
_entity_poly.type
_entity_poly.pdbx_seq_one_letter_code
_entity_poly.pdbx_strand_id
1 'polypeptide(L)'
;MKKLAIRIAFIFILAVTSACGKTSDKLNTSQAVQSNEEHPQGQKNKGDDSLNIPSDNEETTTTSNNSQQEATPNHVETQPEHAALDIPTSDSLIRSPEEKNLSQVEWKPGEPDVTLPLRFGTTEAELVLGLDHPNGTKAVMIFPSTSVGWQLDLSGDTGVFDEYGELQEGYKIQAALHDFDQDGISELIVTAGNSIIDLSIWVYSFTTVGDLQKINPIKQELSITGQRYIEIDGDEIIAPYGSQGLFDYYKYVDKVFMQPVY
;
A
#
# COMPACT_ATOMS: atom_id res chain seq x y z
N MET A 1 27.11 -18.15 41.70
CA MET A 1 28.09 -18.49 40.63
C MET A 1 27.90 -17.51 39.48
N LYS A 2 29.00 -17.19 38.79
CA LYS A 2 29.31 -15.90 38.15
C LYS A 2 28.43 -15.55 36.93
N LYS A 3 27.93 -14.30 36.87
CA LYS A 3 27.44 -13.65 35.64
C LYS A 3 28.63 -13.09 34.87
N LEU A 4 28.83 -13.51 33.63
CA LEU A 4 29.84 -12.96 32.73
C LEU A 4 29.12 -12.06 31.72
N ALA A 5 29.26 -10.75 31.90
CA ALA A 5 28.80 -9.74 30.96
C ALA A 5 29.92 -9.46 29.96
N ILE A 6 29.70 -9.79 28.69
CA ILE A 6 30.58 -9.42 27.58
C ILE A 6 30.00 -8.14 26.98
N ARG A 7 30.72 -7.01 27.15
CA ARG A 7 30.47 -5.75 26.44
C ARG A 7 31.34 -5.74 25.20
N ILE A 8 30.73 -5.83 24.01
CA ILE A 8 31.41 -5.57 22.74
C ILE A 8 31.12 -4.12 22.37
N ALA A 9 32.18 -3.32 22.31
CA ALA A 9 32.14 -1.96 21.80
C ALA A 9 32.32 -2.01 20.28
N PHE A 10 31.30 -1.60 19.53
CA PHE A 10 31.44 -1.36 18.10
C PHE A 10 31.95 0.07 17.86
N ILE A 11 33.11 0.15 17.23
CA ILE A 11 33.74 1.39 16.80
C ILE A 11 33.15 1.77 15.43
N PHE A 12 32.53 2.95 15.39
CA PHE A 12 32.11 3.63 14.16
C PHE A 12 33.34 4.04 13.32
N ILE A 13 33.34 3.67 12.05
CA ILE A 13 34.23 4.29 11.05
C ILE A 13 33.32 5.01 10.03
N LEU A 14 33.25 6.33 10.15
CA LEU A 14 32.74 7.22 9.10
C LEU A 14 33.79 7.32 7.99
N ALA A 15 33.44 6.96 6.77
CA ALA A 15 34.18 7.36 5.57
C ALA A 15 33.34 8.40 4.83
N VAL A 16 33.80 9.66 4.87
CA VAL A 16 33.31 10.77 4.05
C VAL A 16 34.15 10.80 2.79
N THR A 17 33.52 10.63 1.62
CA THR A 17 34.13 11.02 0.34
C THR A 17 33.20 11.96 -0.40
N SER A 18 33.59 13.24 -0.39
CA SER A 18 33.08 14.31 -1.22
C SER A 18 33.65 14.19 -2.64
N ALA A 19 32.81 14.39 -3.66
CA ALA A 19 33.26 14.76 -5.00
C ALA A 19 32.25 15.70 -5.66
N CYS A 20 32.53 17.00 -5.54
CA CYS A 20 32.00 18.07 -6.37
C CYS A 20 32.50 17.92 -7.82
N GLY A 21 31.62 18.10 -8.81
CA GLY A 21 31.99 18.02 -10.22
C GLY A 21 31.07 18.76 -11.18
N LYS A 22 31.11 20.10 -11.11
CA LYS A 22 30.99 21.09 -12.20
C LYS A 22 29.79 21.05 -13.17
N THR A 23 28.96 22.08 -13.00
CA THR A 23 28.30 22.94 -13.99
C THR A 23 28.93 22.99 -15.40
N SER A 24 28.06 22.89 -16.42
CA SER A 24 28.25 23.51 -17.73
C SER A 24 27.08 24.44 -18.02
N ASP A 25 27.45 25.69 -18.30
CA ASP A 25 26.59 26.81 -18.66
C ASP A 25 26.05 26.74 -20.10
N LYS A 26 24.81 27.25 -20.23
CA LYS A 26 24.26 28.10 -21.32
C LYS A 26 24.36 27.66 -22.78
N LEU A 27 23.19 27.65 -23.44
CA LEU A 27 22.99 28.52 -24.61
C LEU A 27 21.53 29.02 -24.74
N ASN A 28 21.41 30.32 -24.98
CA ASN A 28 20.22 31.12 -25.32
C ASN A 28 19.49 30.65 -26.58
N THR A 29 18.19 30.93 -26.71
CA THR A 29 17.67 32.06 -27.55
C THR A 29 16.13 32.11 -27.54
N SER A 30 15.64 33.26 -27.04
CA SER A 30 14.48 34.07 -27.39
C SER A 30 13.42 33.55 -28.39
N GLN A 31 12.14 33.69 -28.02
CA GLN A 31 11.27 34.71 -28.63
C GLN A 31 9.99 34.93 -27.80
N ALA A 32 9.73 36.21 -27.50
CA ALA A 32 8.49 36.73 -26.96
C ALA A 32 7.66 37.32 -28.10
N VAL A 33 6.34 37.18 -28.05
CA VAL A 33 5.38 37.98 -28.81
C VAL A 33 4.25 38.41 -27.87
N GLN A 34 4.21 39.71 -27.62
CA GLN A 34 3.11 40.58 -27.15
C GLN A 34 1.92 40.51 -28.12
N SER A 35 0.67 40.91 -27.89
CA SER A 35 -0.15 41.52 -26.83
C SER A 35 -1.57 41.65 -27.45
N ASN A 36 -2.69 41.69 -26.72
CA ASN A 36 -3.48 42.87 -26.32
C ASN A 36 -4.90 42.34 -25.97
N GLU A 37 -5.44 42.64 -24.78
CA GLU A 37 -6.48 43.67 -24.51
C GLU A 37 -7.83 43.49 -25.22
N GLU A 38 -8.90 43.20 -24.47
CA GLU A 38 -9.96 44.18 -24.12
C GLU A 38 -11.06 43.55 -23.23
N HIS A 39 -11.40 44.27 -22.16
CA HIS A 39 -12.66 44.19 -21.38
C HIS A 39 -13.70 45.12 -22.09
N PRO A 40 -15.05 45.03 -21.88
CA PRO A 40 -15.65 45.21 -20.54
C PRO A 40 -17.11 44.69 -20.27
N GLN A 41 -17.43 44.68 -18.96
CA GLN A 41 -18.68 45.12 -18.28
C GLN A 41 -20.05 44.38 -18.34
N GLY A 42 -20.63 44.27 -17.12
CA GLY A 42 -22.07 44.32 -16.79
C GLY A 42 -22.65 42.98 -16.29
N GLN A 43 -23.46 42.81 -15.23
CA GLN A 43 -24.26 43.64 -14.30
C GLN A 43 -24.53 42.79 -13.03
N LYS A 44 -24.41 43.34 -11.80
CA LYS A 44 -25.50 43.73 -10.86
C LYS A 44 -26.69 42.75 -10.68
N ASN A 45 -26.84 42.22 -9.45
CA ASN A 45 -28.02 42.28 -8.54
C ASN A 45 -27.72 41.36 -7.34
N LYS A 46 -27.56 41.80 -6.07
CA LYS A 46 -28.46 42.48 -5.12
C LYS A 46 -29.67 41.63 -4.70
N GLY A 47 -29.64 41.16 -3.45
CA GLY A 47 -30.73 40.48 -2.74
C GLY A 47 -30.33 40.22 -1.29
N ASP A 48 -30.61 41.20 -0.43
CA ASP A 48 -30.70 41.07 1.02
C ASP A 48 -31.88 40.14 1.37
N ASP A 49 -31.76 39.29 2.40
CA ASP A 49 -32.57 39.41 3.63
C ASP A 49 -32.27 38.30 4.66
N SER A 50 -31.64 38.73 5.76
CA SER A 50 -32.15 38.69 7.15
C SER A 50 -33.09 37.54 7.62
N LEU A 51 -32.71 36.92 8.76
CA LEU A 51 -33.51 36.64 9.98
C LEU A 51 -33.25 35.26 10.63
N ASN A 52 -32.23 35.24 11.50
CA ASN A 52 -32.27 34.90 12.93
C ASN A 52 -33.61 34.37 13.54
N ILE A 53 -33.57 33.23 14.25
CA ILE A 53 -33.81 33.05 15.72
C ILE A 53 -34.09 31.56 16.06
N PRO A 54 -33.62 31.07 17.24
CA PRO A 54 -33.54 29.65 17.61
C PRO A 54 -34.72 29.21 18.50
N SER A 55 -34.77 27.92 18.88
CA SER A 55 -35.45 27.53 20.11
C SER A 55 -34.95 26.22 20.70
N ASP A 56 -34.74 26.29 22.01
CA ASP A 56 -34.27 25.31 22.98
C ASP A 56 -35.19 24.09 23.19
N ASN A 57 -34.60 23.03 23.74
CA ASN A 57 -34.99 22.34 24.99
C ASN A 57 -33.99 21.18 25.21
N GLU A 58 -33.08 21.24 26.20
CA GLU A 58 -33.27 20.82 27.62
C GLU A 58 -33.82 19.39 27.76
N GLU A 59 -32.94 18.41 28.07
CA GLU A 59 -32.70 17.79 29.41
C GLU A 59 -33.38 16.39 29.40
N THR A 60 -32.97 15.28 30.02
CA THR A 60 -32.13 14.97 31.20
C THR A 60 -31.78 13.47 31.15
N THR A 61 -30.51 13.13 31.40
CA THR A 61 -29.95 12.05 32.26
C THR A 61 -30.68 10.70 32.42
N THR A 62 -29.99 9.58 32.17
CA THR A 62 -29.81 8.53 33.22
C THR A 62 -28.57 7.66 33.00
N THR A 63 -27.66 7.78 33.96
CA THR A 63 -26.53 6.90 34.27
C THR A 63 -27.02 5.53 34.73
N SER A 64 -26.36 4.46 34.30
CA SER A 64 -26.30 3.21 35.07
C SER A 64 -24.93 2.56 34.91
N ASN A 65 -24.15 2.68 35.97
CA ASN A 65 -22.98 1.85 36.26
C ASN A 65 -23.44 0.41 36.50
N ASN A 66 -22.72 -0.56 35.95
CA ASN A 66 -22.45 -1.76 36.71
C ASN A 66 -21.05 -2.30 36.38
N SER A 67 -20.31 -2.57 37.44
CA SER A 67 -18.93 -3.04 37.42
C SER A 67 -18.87 -4.56 37.56
N GLN A 68 -17.68 -5.11 37.23
CA GLN A 68 -17.19 -6.48 37.42
C GLN A 68 -17.59 -7.42 36.27
N GLN A 69 -16.67 -8.12 35.60
CA GLN A 69 -15.63 -8.93 36.20
C GLN A 69 -14.48 -9.24 35.22
N GLU A 70 -13.29 -9.35 35.80
CA GLU A 70 -12.00 -9.71 35.25
C GLU A 70 -11.98 -11.16 34.72
N ALA A 71 -11.60 -11.33 33.46
CA ALA A 71 -10.98 -12.53 32.93
C ALA A 71 -10.09 -12.08 31.77
N THR A 72 -8.78 -12.23 31.91
CA THR A 72 -7.83 -12.04 30.81
C THR A 72 -7.72 -13.39 30.08
N PRO A 73 -8.34 -13.58 28.90
CA PRO A 73 -7.86 -14.60 28.00
C PRO A 73 -6.63 -14.03 27.30
N ASN A 74 -5.52 -14.77 27.30
CA ASN A 74 -4.49 -14.58 26.28
C ASN A 74 -5.15 -14.87 24.93
N HIS A 75 -5.73 -13.84 24.32
CA HIS A 75 -6.22 -13.87 22.97
C HIS A 75 -4.97 -13.85 22.10
N VAL A 76 -4.49 -15.02 21.72
CA VAL A 76 -3.81 -15.14 20.43
C VAL A 76 -4.90 -14.78 19.43
N GLU A 77 -4.83 -13.55 18.94
CA GLU A 77 -5.73 -13.01 17.93
C GLU A 77 -5.33 -13.70 16.62
N THR A 78 -5.89 -14.87 16.37
CA THR A 78 -5.77 -15.53 15.07
C THR A 78 -6.53 -14.66 14.08
N GLN A 79 -5.78 -13.95 13.25
CA GLN A 79 -6.28 -13.18 12.12
C GLN A 79 -7.26 -14.06 11.32
N PRO A 80 -8.42 -13.52 10.87
CA PRO A 80 -9.35 -14.28 10.06
C PRO A 80 -8.61 -14.87 8.86
N GLU A 81 -8.60 -16.20 8.80
CA GLU A 81 -7.99 -16.96 7.71
C GLU A 81 -8.83 -16.69 6.46
N HIS A 82 -8.49 -15.63 5.72
CA HIS A 82 -9.11 -15.35 4.43
C HIS A 82 -8.66 -16.44 3.48
N ALA A 83 -9.58 -17.38 3.22
CA ALA A 83 -9.33 -18.49 2.34
C ALA A 83 -8.92 -17.98 0.96
N ALA A 84 -7.82 -18.52 0.44
CA ALA A 84 -7.38 -18.23 -0.91
C ALA A 84 -8.52 -18.49 -1.90
N LEU A 85 -8.60 -17.67 -2.94
CA LEU A 85 -9.53 -17.87 -4.04
C LEU A 85 -9.18 -19.16 -4.79
N ASP A 86 -10.19 -19.81 -5.36
CA ASP A 86 -10.01 -20.96 -6.25
C ASP A 86 -9.58 -20.48 -7.65
N ILE A 87 -8.36 -19.94 -7.72
CA ILE A 87 -7.73 -19.48 -8.96
C ILE A 87 -6.84 -20.60 -9.48
N PRO A 88 -6.98 -21.02 -10.76
CA PRO A 88 -6.08 -21.98 -11.36
C PRO A 88 -4.63 -21.52 -11.21
N THR A 89 -3.71 -22.45 -10.92
CA THR A 89 -2.28 -22.11 -10.78
C THR A 89 -1.75 -21.36 -12.01
N SER A 90 -2.24 -21.65 -13.22
CA SER A 90 -1.85 -20.92 -14.44
C SER A 90 -2.18 -19.41 -14.41
N ASP A 91 -3.19 -19.02 -13.65
CA ASP A 91 -3.67 -17.64 -13.51
C ASP A 91 -3.26 -16.97 -12.20
N SER A 92 -2.72 -17.74 -11.24
CA SER A 92 -2.24 -17.21 -9.97
C SER A 92 -0.92 -16.45 -10.14
N LEU A 93 -0.89 -15.22 -9.61
CA LEU A 93 0.28 -14.35 -9.54
C LEU A 93 1.04 -14.47 -8.21
N ILE A 94 0.43 -15.01 -7.15
CA ILE A 94 1.03 -15.17 -5.83
C ILE A 94 0.88 -16.63 -5.38
N ARG A 95 2.00 -17.34 -5.19
CA ARG A 95 2.00 -18.78 -4.96
C ARG A 95 2.84 -19.21 -3.76
N SER A 96 2.53 -20.39 -3.21
CA SER A 96 3.42 -21.12 -2.32
C SER A 96 4.43 -21.97 -3.09
N PRO A 97 5.46 -22.52 -2.42
CA PRO A 97 6.44 -23.44 -3.04
C PRO A 97 5.81 -24.73 -3.60
N GLU A 98 4.63 -25.10 -3.11
CA GLU A 98 3.84 -26.21 -3.65
C GLU A 98 2.90 -25.81 -4.79
N GLU A 99 3.15 -24.65 -5.41
CA GLU A 99 2.39 -24.07 -6.52
C GLU A 99 0.91 -23.78 -6.21
N LYS A 100 0.57 -23.64 -4.92
CA LYS A 100 -0.80 -23.29 -4.50
C LYS A 100 -1.02 -21.80 -4.63
N ASN A 101 -2.19 -21.40 -5.13
CA ASN A 101 -2.61 -20.00 -5.13
C ASN A 101 -2.73 -19.48 -3.69
N LEU A 102 -2.13 -18.32 -3.43
CA LEU A 102 -2.23 -17.60 -2.16
C LEU A 102 -3.11 -16.34 -2.26
N SER A 103 -3.49 -15.93 -3.47
CA SER A 103 -4.30 -14.73 -3.69
C SER A 103 -5.67 -14.85 -3.03
N GLN A 104 -6.02 -13.85 -2.23
CA GLN A 104 -7.28 -13.76 -1.48
C GLN A 104 -8.30 -12.87 -2.17
N VAL A 105 -7.83 -11.98 -3.06
CA VAL A 105 -8.67 -11.15 -3.91
C VAL A 105 -8.05 -11.05 -5.31
N GLU A 106 -8.90 -10.94 -6.32
CA GLU A 106 -8.53 -10.67 -7.71
C GLU A 106 -9.45 -9.57 -8.25
N TRP A 107 -8.89 -8.66 -9.05
CA TRP A 107 -9.62 -7.65 -9.78
C TRP A 107 -9.16 -7.58 -11.24
N LYS A 108 -10.10 -7.39 -12.17
CA LYS A 108 -9.83 -7.18 -13.60
C LYS A 108 -10.50 -5.91 -14.14
N PRO A 109 -9.95 -5.30 -15.20
CA PRO A 109 -10.59 -4.18 -15.87
C PRO A 109 -12.02 -4.52 -16.31
N GLY A 110 -12.96 -3.62 -16.02
CA GLY A 110 -14.39 -3.78 -16.32
C GLY A 110 -15.19 -4.54 -15.27
N GLU A 111 -14.54 -5.10 -14.24
CA GLU A 111 -15.23 -5.70 -13.10
C GLU A 111 -15.54 -4.66 -12.01
N PRO A 112 -16.58 -4.87 -11.19
CA PRO A 112 -16.85 -4.05 -10.01
C PRO A 112 -15.66 -4.03 -9.04
N ASP A 113 -15.62 -3.01 -8.18
CA ASP A 113 -14.66 -2.95 -7.09
C ASP A 113 -14.73 -4.22 -6.23
N VAL A 114 -13.57 -4.71 -5.82
CA VAL A 114 -13.41 -5.85 -4.91
C VAL A 114 -12.74 -5.38 -3.62
N THR A 115 -13.02 -6.09 -2.53
CA THR A 115 -12.54 -5.73 -1.20
C THR A 115 -11.87 -6.91 -0.53
N LEU A 116 -10.68 -6.68 0.02
CA LEU A 116 -9.99 -7.61 0.91
C LEU A 116 -9.99 -7.00 2.31
N PRO A 117 -10.78 -7.52 3.27
CA PRO A 117 -10.64 -7.15 4.67
C PRO A 117 -9.30 -7.63 5.23
N LEU A 118 -8.71 -6.84 6.13
CA LEU A 118 -7.46 -7.12 6.79
C LEU A 118 -7.40 -6.45 8.16
N ARG A 119 -6.43 -6.87 8.99
CA ARG A 119 -6.28 -6.39 10.37
C ARG A 119 -4.81 -6.15 10.69
N PHE A 120 -4.52 -5.02 11.34
CA PHE A 120 -3.20 -4.67 11.87
C PHE A 120 -3.26 -4.61 13.39
N GLY A 121 -2.95 -5.74 14.04
CA GLY A 121 -3.31 -5.93 15.44
C GLY A 121 -4.81 -5.72 15.63
N THR A 122 -5.19 -4.74 16.45
CA THR A 122 -6.60 -4.41 16.73
C THR A 122 -7.25 -3.45 15.72
N THR A 123 -6.50 -2.95 14.74
CA THR A 123 -7.00 -1.98 13.76
C THR A 123 -7.54 -2.70 12.53
N GLU A 124 -8.84 -2.58 12.29
CA GLU A 124 -9.48 -3.10 11.08
C GLU A 124 -9.24 -2.17 9.88
N ALA A 125 -8.98 -2.78 8.73
CA ALA A 125 -8.82 -2.11 7.46
C ALA A 125 -9.38 -2.94 6.31
N GLU A 126 -9.54 -2.32 5.16
CA GLU A 126 -10.05 -2.92 3.93
C GLU A 126 -9.24 -2.41 2.74
N LEU A 127 -8.63 -3.31 1.97
CA LEU A 127 -8.09 -2.97 0.66
C LEU A 127 -9.23 -2.98 -0.35
N VAL A 128 -9.43 -1.89 -1.06
CA VAL A 128 -10.36 -1.78 -2.19
C VAL A 128 -9.57 -1.65 -3.49
N LEU A 129 -9.81 -2.57 -4.42
CA LEU A 129 -9.25 -2.56 -5.77
C LEU A 129 -10.38 -2.33 -6.78
N GLY A 130 -10.14 -1.51 -7.80
CA GLY A 130 -11.21 -1.13 -8.72
C GLY A 130 -10.81 -0.16 -9.82
N LEU A 131 -11.82 0.41 -10.48
CA LEU A 131 -11.65 1.55 -11.37
C LEU A 131 -11.66 2.86 -10.57
N ASP A 132 -10.65 3.70 -10.81
CA ASP A 132 -10.67 5.07 -10.32
C ASP A 132 -11.47 5.98 -11.26
N HIS A 133 -11.92 7.14 -10.76
CA HIS A 133 -12.76 8.06 -11.51
C HIS A 133 -12.05 9.40 -11.73
N PRO A 134 -11.96 9.92 -12.97
CA PRO A 134 -12.60 9.42 -14.19
C PRO A 134 -11.86 8.28 -14.90
N ASN A 135 -10.54 8.13 -14.69
CA ASN A 135 -9.70 7.10 -15.29
C ASN A 135 -8.75 6.54 -14.21
N GLY A 136 -8.15 5.39 -14.51
CA GLY A 136 -7.05 4.82 -13.74
C GLY A 136 -7.48 3.66 -12.83
N THR A 137 -6.52 3.15 -12.07
CA THR A 137 -6.72 2.01 -11.17
C THR A 137 -6.82 2.49 -9.73
N LYS A 138 -7.90 2.08 -9.06
CA LYS A 138 -8.12 2.30 -7.63
C LYS A 138 -7.42 1.21 -6.84
N ALA A 139 -6.58 1.63 -5.90
CA ALA A 139 -6.02 0.78 -4.85
C ALA A 139 -5.97 1.60 -3.57
N VAL A 140 -6.97 1.44 -2.72
CA VAL A 140 -7.16 2.26 -1.52
C VAL A 140 -7.28 1.36 -0.30
N MET A 141 -6.52 1.69 0.73
CA MET A 141 -6.71 1.12 2.06
C MET A 141 -7.69 1.98 2.85
N ILE A 142 -8.83 1.43 3.24
CA ILE A 142 -9.86 2.09 4.02
C ILE A 142 -9.78 1.63 5.47
N PHE A 143 -9.87 2.56 6.40
CA PHE A 143 -9.97 2.31 7.84
C PHE A 143 -11.40 2.64 8.31
N PRO A 144 -12.30 1.65 8.42
CA PRO A 144 -13.72 1.89 8.66
C PRO A 144 -14.01 2.68 9.95
N SER A 145 -13.24 2.39 11.01
CA SER A 145 -13.37 3.03 12.32
C SER A 145 -13.21 4.55 12.29
N THR A 146 -12.40 5.07 11.36
CA THR A 146 -12.16 6.52 11.19
C THR A 146 -12.71 7.07 9.88
N SER A 147 -13.24 6.21 9.00
CA SER A 147 -13.71 6.57 7.65
C SER A 147 -12.65 7.29 6.81
N VAL A 148 -11.38 6.88 6.94
CA VAL A 148 -10.25 7.42 6.17
C VAL A 148 -9.80 6.40 5.14
N GLY A 149 -9.44 6.88 3.95
CA GLY A 149 -8.77 6.09 2.91
C GLY A 149 -7.38 6.62 2.61
N TRP A 150 -6.41 5.72 2.43
CA TRP A 150 -5.07 6.04 1.94
C TRP A 150 -4.83 5.31 0.61
N GLN A 151 -4.48 6.06 -0.44
CA GLN A 151 -4.12 5.47 -1.73
C GLN A 151 -2.80 4.71 -1.58
N LEU A 152 -2.76 3.49 -2.12
CA LEU A 152 -1.52 2.74 -2.28
C LEU A 152 -0.75 3.28 -3.48
N ASP A 153 0.54 3.51 -3.29
CA ASP A 153 1.43 3.88 -4.37
C ASP A 153 1.75 2.65 -5.21
N LEU A 154 1.10 2.50 -6.37
CA LEU A 154 1.40 1.44 -7.34
C LEU A 154 2.40 1.90 -8.41
N SER A 155 3.18 2.94 -8.14
CA SER A 155 4.23 3.40 -9.06
C SER A 155 5.48 2.52 -8.99
N GLY A 156 6.32 2.66 -10.01
CA GLY A 156 7.52 1.86 -10.23
C GLY A 156 7.78 1.67 -11.73
N ASP A 157 8.76 0.84 -12.07
CA ASP A 157 9.09 0.49 -13.47
C ASP A 157 8.17 -0.62 -13.99
N THR A 158 6.86 -0.40 -13.98
CA THR A 158 5.91 -1.53 -13.84
C THR A 158 5.28 -2.03 -15.12
N GLY A 159 5.22 -1.23 -16.19
CA GLY A 159 4.72 -1.64 -17.52
C GLY A 159 3.29 -2.20 -17.57
N VAL A 160 2.62 -2.38 -16.43
CA VAL A 160 1.31 -3.02 -16.27
C VAL A 160 0.15 -2.02 -16.34
N PHE A 161 0.46 -0.73 -16.21
CA PHE A 161 -0.48 0.36 -16.39
C PHE A 161 -0.15 1.12 -17.68
N ASP A 162 -1.18 1.64 -18.34
CA ASP A 162 -1.03 2.50 -19.51
C ASP A 162 -0.71 3.96 -19.13
N GLU A 163 -0.69 4.86 -20.12
CA GLU A 163 -0.39 6.28 -19.91
C GLU A 163 -1.46 7.03 -19.09
N TYR A 164 -2.64 6.45 -18.89
CA TYR A 164 -3.73 6.99 -18.08
C TYR A 164 -3.80 6.35 -16.68
N GLY A 165 -2.89 5.43 -16.36
CA GLY A 165 -2.89 4.69 -15.10
C GLY A 165 -3.93 3.57 -15.06
N GLU A 166 -4.53 3.23 -16.20
CA GLU A 166 -5.43 2.10 -16.34
C GLU A 166 -4.61 0.82 -16.47
N LEU A 167 -5.08 -0.24 -15.83
CA LEU A 167 -4.45 -1.55 -15.97
C LEU A 167 -4.59 -2.03 -17.41
N GLN A 168 -3.50 -2.50 -18.01
CA GLN A 168 -3.48 -2.94 -19.41
C GLN A 168 -4.50 -4.05 -19.71
N GLU A 169 -4.99 -4.10 -20.95
CA GLU A 169 -5.93 -5.15 -21.37
C GLU A 169 -5.34 -6.55 -21.16
N GLY A 170 -6.12 -7.44 -20.55
CA GLY A 170 -5.70 -8.82 -20.24
C GLY A 170 -4.87 -8.96 -18.96
N TYR A 171 -4.58 -7.87 -18.27
CA TYR A 171 -3.94 -7.90 -16.95
C TYR A 171 -4.98 -8.02 -15.83
N LYS A 172 -4.52 -8.41 -14.65
CA LYS A 172 -5.28 -8.48 -13.40
C LYS A 172 -4.44 -8.02 -12.23
N ILE A 173 -5.10 -7.60 -11.17
CA ILE A 173 -4.49 -7.36 -9.87
C ILE A 173 -4.89 -8.48 -8.93
N GLN A 174 -3.94 -9.02 -8.20
CA GLN A 174 -4.18 -9.97 -7.12
C GLN A 174 -3.50 -9.48 -5.84
N ALA A 175 -4.13 -9.72 -4.70
CA ALA A 175 -3.53 -9.40 -3.41
C ALA A 175 -3.69 -10.54 -2.40
N ALA A 176 -2.73 -10.61 -1.49
CA ALA A 176 -2.66 -11.58 -0.41
C ALA A 176 -2.04 -10.94 0.84
N LEU A 177 -2.37 -11.50 1.99
CA LEU A 177 -1.75 -11.16 3.27
C LEU A 177 -0.72 -12.24 3.62
N HIS A 178 0.46 -11.83 4.07
CA HIS A 178 1.49 -12.74 4.55
C HIS A 178 2.32 -12.08 5.65
N ASP A 179 2.58 -12.81 6.73
CA ASP A 179 3.37 -12.35 7.88
C ASP A 179 4.84 -12.79 7.70
N PHE A 180 5.67 -11.91 7.14
CA PHE A 180 7.05 -12.24 6.79
C PHE A 180 7.97 -12.32 8.02
N ASP A 181 7.75 -11.49 9.05
CA ASP A 181 8.58 -11.45 10.26
C ASP A 181 8.00 -12.23 11.46
N GLN A 182 6.83 -12.84 11.28
CA GLN A 182 6.13 -13.64 12.29
C GLN A 182 5.77 -12.85 13.54
N ASP A 183 5.55 -11.53 13.40
CA ASP A 183 5.15 -10.66 14.51
C ASP A 183 3.63 -10.66 14.79
N GLY A 184 2.86 -11.39 13.95
CA GLY A 184 1.42 -11.51 14.04
C GLY A 184 0.66 -10.43 13.27
N ILE A 185 1.36 -9.54 12.57
CA ILE A 185 0.77 -8.53 11.68
C ILE A 185 1.21 -8.85 10.26
N SER A 186 0.27 -9.30 9.41
CA SER A 186 0.61 -9.56 8.01
C SER A 186 0.94 -8.29 7.23
N GLU A 187 1.97 -8.37 6.39
CA GLU A 187 2.17 -7.46 5.27
C GLU A 187 1.13 -7.72 4.17
N LEU A 188 0.82 -6.67 3.42
CA LEU A 188 -0.01 -6.74 2.23
C LEU A 188 0.87 -6.90 0.99
N ILE A 189 0.67 -7.97 0.24
CA ILE A 189 1.25 -8.19 -1.07
C ILE A 189 0.21 -7.81 -2.13
N VAL A 190 0.59 -6.93 -3.06
CA VAL A 190 -0.20 -6.58 -4.24
C VAL A 190 0.63 -6.92 -5.47
N THR A 191 0.00 -7.58 -6.44
CA THR A 191 0.63 -7.91 -7.72
C THR A 191 -0.27 -7.50 -8.88
N ALA A 192 0.33 -7.09 -9.99
CA ALA A 192 -0.36 -6.79 -11.23
C ALA A 192 0.37 -7.44 -12.40
N GLY A 193 -0.35 -8.14 -13.28
CA GLY A 193 0.29 -8.89 -14.36
C GLY A 193 -0.67 -9.66 -15.25
N ASN A 194 -0.12 -10.33 -16.26
CA ASN A 194 -0.88 -11.14 -17.23
C ASN A 194 -0.69 -12.65 -17.06
N SER A 195 0.02 -13.09 -16.02
CA SER A 195 0.39 -14.50 -15.75
C SER A 195 1.29 -15.16 -16.80
N ILE A 196 1.75 -14.42 -17.82
CA ILE A 196 2.50 -14.97 -18.97
C ILE A 196 3.94 -14.47 -18.99
N ILE A 197 4.15 -13.15 -18.91
CA ILE A 197 5.50 -12.56 -18.96
C ILE A 197 5.63 -11.33 -18.07
N ASP A 198 4.56 -10.58 -17.83
CA ASP A 198 4.64 -9.30 -17.15
C ASP A 198 4.07 -9.43 -15.73
N LEU A 199 4.83 -8.96 -14.76
CA LEU A 199 4.43 -8.92 -13.36
C LEU A 199 5.11 -7.74 -12.65
N SER A 200 4.30 -6.97 -11.93
CA SER A 200 4.76 -6.00 -10.95
C SER A 200 4.28 -6.39 -9.57
N ILE A 201 5.12 -6.14 -8.57
CA ILE A 201 4.93 -6.59 -7.20
C ILE A 201 5.20 -5.41 -6.26
N TRP A 202 4.25 -5.18 -5.36
CA TRP A 202 4.38 -4.23 -4.26
C TRP A 202 4.10 -4.92 -2.94
N VAL A 203 4.88 -4.60 -1.92
CA VAL A 203 4.64 -5.08 -0.55
C VAL A 203 4.53 -3.89 0.38
N TYR A 204 3.49 -3.89 1.22
CA TYR A 204 3.21 -2.84 2.17
C TYR A 204 3.18 -3.37 3.60
N SER A 205 3.86 -2.65 4.49
CA SER A 205 3.78 -2.85 5.93
C SER A 205 2.91 -1.76 6.56
N PHE A 206 2.53 -1.99 7.83
CA PHE A 206 1.66 -1.11 8.58
C PHE A 206 2.30 -0.69 9.89
N THR A 207 2.31 0.62 10.13
CA THR A 207 2.81 1.20 11.38
C THR A 207 1.64 1.77 12.17
N THR A 208 1.57 1.45 13.47
CA THR A 208 0.59 2.07 14.36
C THR A 208 0.86 3.57 14.47
N VAL A 209 -0.15 4.38 14.18
CA VAL A 209 -0.11 5.84 14.28
C VAL A 209 -1.16 6.33 15.27
N GLY A 210 -0.89 7.47 15.91
CA GLY A 210 -1.83 8.04 16.89
C GLY A 210 -3.09 8.66 16.27
N ASP A 211 -3.06 8.99 14.97
CA ASP A 211 -4.17 9.62 14.27
C ASP A 211 -4.13 9.26 12.77
N LEU A 212 -4.98 8.31 12.37
CA LEU A 212 -5.12 7.83 11.00
C LEU A 212 -5.62 8.90 10.02
N GLN A 213 -6.26 9.98 10.49
CA GLN A 213 -6.70 11.08 9.63
C GLN A 213 -5.55 12.02 9.23
N LYS A 214 -4.43 11.98 9.95
CA LYS A 214 -3.30 12.89 9.75
C LYS A 214 -2.04 12.20 9.26
N ILE A 215 -1.85 10.93 9.59
CA ILE A 215 -0.63 10.20 9.31
C ILE A 215 -0.99 8.95 8.52
N ASN A 216 -0.40 8.80 7.33
CA ASN A 216 -0.50 7.58 6.55
C ASN A 216 0.24 6.44 7.29
N PRO A 217 -0.43 5.39 7.76
CA PRO A 217 0.21 4.28 8.45
C PRO A 217 0.91 3.29 7.51
N ILE A 218 0.71 3.43 6.20
CA ILE A 218 1.11 2.45 5.20
C ILE A 218 2.49 2.82 4.67
N LYS A 219 3.41 1.85 4.69
CA LYS A 219 4.75 2.00 4.15
C LYS A 219 4.99 0.95 3.08
N GLN A 220 5.42 1.39 1.89
CA GLN A 220 5.86 0.47 0.85
C GLN A 220 7.26 -0.04 1.18
N GLU A 221 7.39 -1.36 1.36
CA GLU A 221 8.65 -2.03 1.68
C GLU A 221 9.35 -2.59 0.44
N LEU A 222 8.58 -2.89 -0.60
CA LEU A 222 9.10 -3.44 -1.85
C LEU A 222 8.29 -2.92 -3.04
N SER A 223 8.98 -2.62 -4.14
CA SER A 223 8.41 -2.41 -5.47
C SER A 223 9.40 -2.94 -6.50
N ILE A 224 9.03 -4.04 -7.15
CA ILE A 224 9.88 -4.78 -8.09
C ILE A 224 9.05 -5.30 -9.25
N THR A 225 9.73 -5.75 -10.29
CA THR A 225 9.13 -6.51 -11.40
C THR A 225 9.57 -7.96 -11.37
N GLY A 226 8.82 -8.80 -12.05
CA GLY A 226 9.12 -10.20 -12.26
C GLY A 226 8.38 -10.72 -13.49
N GLN A 227 8.24 -12.04 -13.56
CA GLN A 227 7.52 -12.70 -14.64
C GLN A 227 6.55 -13.74 -14.08
N ARG A 228 5.33 -13.75 -14.63
CA ARG A 228 4.27 -14.76 -14.43
C ARG A 228 3.67 -14.84 -13.03
N TYR A 229 4.47 -15.04 -11.99
CA TYR A 229 4.06 -15.17 -10.60
C TYR A 229 5.24 -14.85 -9.67
N ILE A 230 4.95 -14.66 -8.38
CA ILE A 230 5.93 -14.76 -7.31
C ILE A 230 5.64 -15.98 -6.45
N GLU A 231 6.69 -16.52 -5.85
CA GLU A 231 6.61 -17.53 -4.81
C GLU A 231 6.92 -16.89 -3.45
N ILE A 232 6.12 -17.22 -2.46
CA ILE A 232 6.28 -16.81 -1.07
C ILE A 232 6.78 -18.02 -0.27
N ASP A 233 8.03 -18.00 0.17
CA ASP A 233 8.65 -19.06 0.97
C ASP A 233 9.14 -18.49 2.30
N GLY A 234 8.37 -18.68 3.37
CA GLY A 234 8.72 -18.18 4.69
C GLY A 234 8.85 -16.65 4.73
N ASP A 235 10.06 -16.16 4.98
CA ASP A 235 10.40 -14.73 5.01
C ASP A 235 10.90 -14.20 3.66
N GLU A 236 10.73 -14.95 2.57
CA GLU A 236 11.28 -14.64 1.26
C GLU A 236 10.21 -14.50 0.17
N ILE A 237 10.47 -13.56 -0.75
CA ILE A 237 9.79 -13.46 -2.04
C ILE A 237 10.77 -13.88 -3.13
N ILE A 238 10.35 -14.82 -3.96
CA ILE A 238 11.11 -15.32 -5.09
C ILE A 238 10.41 -14.86 -6.37
N ALA A 239 11.09 -14.02 -7.15
CA ALA A 239 10.57 -13.43 -8.37
C ALA A 239 11.29 -14.00 -9.60
N PRO A 240 10.62 -14.77 -10.47
CA PRO A 240 11.19 -15.24 -11.72
C PRO A 240 11.51 -14.08 -12.67
N TYR A 241 12.64 -14.16 -13.38
CA TYR A 241 12.99 -13.21 -14.41
C TYR A 241 13.81 -13.86 -15.54
N GLY A 242 13.75 -13.22 -16.71
CA GLY A 242 14.49 -13.63 -17.90
C GLY A 242 14.01 -14.97 -18.49
N SER A 243 14.40 -15.23 -19.74
CA SER A 243 13.98 -16.43 -20.48
C SER A 243 14.70 -17.72 -20.06
N GLN A 244 15.67 -17.64 -19.15
CA GLN A 244 16.53 -18.76 -18.74
C GLN A 244 16.06 -19.43 -17.44
N GLY A 245 14.91 -19.01 -16.87
CA GLY A 245 14.43 -19.51 -15.59
C GLY A 245 15.31 -19.04 -14.42
N LEU A 246 15.68 -17.76 -14.44
CA LEU A 246 16.40 -17.13 -13.33
C LEU A 246 15.41 -16.60 -12.30
N PHE A 247 15.88 -16.39 -11.07
CA PHE A 247 15.06 -15.93 -9.96
C PHE A 247 15.83 -14.90 -9.15
N ASP A 248 15.16 -13.81 -8.80
CA ASP A 248 15.61 -12.86 -7.79
C ASP A 248 14.99 -13.26 -6.46
N TYR A 249 15.79 -13.16 -5.39
CA TYR A 249 15.40 -13.50 -4.03
C TYR A 249 15.37 -12.22 -3.20
N TYR A 250 14.27 -12.01 -2.47
CA TYR A 250 14.09 -10.86 -1.59
C TYR A 250 13.73 -11.37 -0.21
N LYS A 251 14.66 -11.26 0.73
CA LYS A 251 14.48 -11.70 2.12
C LYS A 251 14.05 -10.54 3.00
N TYR A 252 13.03 -10.76 3.83
CA TYR A 252 12.55 -9.77 4.78
C TYR A 252 13.36 -9.84 6.08
N VAL A 253 14.19 -8.82 6.34
CA VAL A 253 15.06 -8.76 7.53
C VAL A 253 14.96 -7.37 8.13
N ASP A 254 14.75 -7.30 9.45
CA ASP A 254 14.66 -6.05 10.20
C ASP A 254 13.67 -5.03 9.57
N LYS A 255 12.52 -5.55 9.10
CA LYS A 255 11.44 -4.79 8.46
C LYS A 255 11.81 -4.15 7.11
N VAL A 256 12.76 -4.75 6.38
CA VAL A 256 13.19 -4.32 5.04
C VAL A 256 13.44 -5.54 4.16
N PHE A 257 13.05 -5.48 2.89
CA PHE A 257 13.45 -6.50 1.91
C PHE A 257 14.88 -6.27 1.41
N MET A 258 15.70 -7.32 1.45
CA MET A 258 17.09 -7.31 1.00
C MET A 258 17.31 -8.39 -0.05
N GLN A 259 18.09 -8.06 -1.09
CA GLN A 259 18.62 -9.06 -1.99
C GLN A 259 19.89 -9.69 -1.40
N PRO A 260 20.00 -11.02 -1.32
CA PRO A 260 21.21 -11.68 -0.85
C PRO A 260 22.36 -11.41 -1.83
N VAL A 261 23.51 -11.01 -1.29
CA VAL A 261 24.75 -10.87 -2.06
C VAL A 261 25.50 -12.20 -1.99
N TYR A 262 25.57 -12.90 -3.12
CA TYR A 262 26.34 -14.14 -3.26
C TYR A 262 27.78 -13.89 -3.70
#